data_AF-A0A314ZLL7-F1
#
_entry.id   AF-A0A314ZLL7-F1
#
_cell.length_a   1.000
_cell.length_b   1.000
_cell.length_c   1.000
_cell.angle_alpha   90.00
_cell.angle_beta   90.00
_cell.angle_gamma   90.00
#
_symmetry.space_group_name_H-M   'P 1'
#
loop_
_entity.id
_entity.type
_entity.pdbx_description
1 polymer ?
#
loop_
_entity_poly.entity_id
_entity_poly.type
_entity_poly.pdbx_seq_one_letter_code
_entity_poly.pdbx_strand_id
1 'polypeptide(L)'
;MVLVKGGLLFGRQRFQAKLNCFGGEHAMASYQLRTTCGNERYTWILAVTYVGLKWSLLCMCYGTAHSQEGFGPVLQLAAVVSLDNSIMCMIGSSHGAALSRGCTVPQIWTKPCTGSLKINVDGSWTVGNTDGGVGIVVRDSNGKFVAGRALHVDNVFSALQVEAMAAREGAILAVEGDFNNVIFESDSLQIVSAIRSPSVDRSFVGPVVEDTKALLTQITGDGFTHIRRVANGAAHRLARYASHIGTMATWFEEPPDLLVDILYEECNL
;
A
#
# COMPACT_ATOMS: atom_id res chain seq x y z
N MET A 1 6.07 11.71 -38.79
CA MET A 1 7.48 12.11 -38.61
C MET A 1 7.50 13.05 -37.42
N VAL A 2 7.87 12.64 -36.21
CA VAL A 2 9.21 12.22 -35.77
C VAL A 2 9.14 10.91 -34.98
N LEU A 3 9.98 9.95 -35.36
CA LEU A 3 10.35 8.78 -34.57
C LEU A 3 11.43 9.21 -33.59
N VAL A 4 11.17 9.15 -32.28
CA VAL A 4 12.23 9.17 -31.27
C VAL A 4 12.25 7.79 -30.62
N LYS A 5 13.20 6.96 -31.04
CA LYS A 5 13.64 5.78 -30.27
C LYS A 5 14.36 6.31 -29.02
N GLY A 6 13.63 6.51 -27.93
CA GLY A 6 14.19 6.81 -26.61
C GLY A 6 14.00 5.62 -25.69
N GLY A 7 15.05 4.83 -25.47
CA GLY A 7 15.10 3.92 -24.33
C GLY A 7 15.53 4.71 -23.11
N LEU A 8 14.70 4.76 -22.06
CA LEU A 8 15.13 5.23 -20.74
C LEU A 8 16.00 4.13 -20.11
N LEU A 9 17.22 4.47 -19.72
CA LEU A 9 18.12 3.58 -18.97
C LEU A 9 18.04 3.96 -17.48
N PHE A 10 17.46 3.07 -16.67
CA PHE A 10 17.66 3.02 -15.22
C PHE A 10 18.16 1.63 -14.89
N GLY A 11 19.43 1.53 -14.46
CA GLY A 11 20.09 0.24 -14.22
C GLY A 11 20.34 -0.58 -15.49
N ARG A 12 21.10 -1.68 -15.39
CA ARG A 12 21.49 -2.56 -16.52
C ARG A 12 20.31 -3.36 -17.11
N GLN A 13 19.21 -2.72 -17.46
CA GLN A 13 18.04 -3.37 -18.08
C GLN A 13 17.70 -2.70 -19.41
N ARG A 14 17.46 -3.54 -20.43
CA ARG A 14 17.05 -3.09 -21.77
C ARG A 14 15.52 -3.10 -21.85
N PHE A 15 14.95 -1.91 -22.07
CA PHE A 15 13.51 -1.74 -22.31
C PHE A 15 13.20 -1.87 -23.81
N GLN A 16 12.22 -2.68 -24.17
CA GLN A 16 11.70 -2.75 -25.55
C GLN A 16 10.21 -2.39 -25.53
N ALA A 17 9.87 -1.20 -26.02
CA ALA A 17 8.49 -0.80 -26.25
C ALA A 17 8.05 -1.21 -27.66
N LYS A 18 6.90 -1.87 -27.79
CA LYS A 18 6.27 -2.19 -29.07
C LYS A 18 4.86 -1.61 -29.07
N LEU A 19 4.66 -0.51 -29.79
CA LEU A 19 3.35 0.12 -29.95
C LEU A 19 2.61 -0.58 -31.09
N ASN A 20 1.49 -1.24 -30.80
CA ASN A 20 0.61 -1.78 -31.83
C ASN A 20 -0.68 -0.95 -31.82
N CYS A 21 -0.87 -0.10 -32.82
CA CYS A 21 -2.14 0.62 -33.01
C CYS A 21 -3.05 -0.23 -33.92
N PHE A 22 -4.19 -0.69 -33.42
CA PHE A 22 -5.25 -1.25 -34.25
C PHE A 22 -6.32 -0.17 -34.48
N GLY A 23 -6.68 0.09 -35.74
CA GLY A 23 -7.63 1.15 -36.10
C GLY A 23 -9.07 0.79 -35.72
N GLY A 24 -9.79 1.77 -35.15
CA GLY A 24 -11.17 1.69 -34.64
C GLY A 24 -11.29 2.46 -33.32
N GLU A 25 -12.50 2.73 -32.81
CA GLU A 25 -12.79 3.50 -31.57
C GLU A 25 -12.19 2.91 -30.26
N HIS A 26 -11.29 1.95 -30.37
CA HIS A 26 -10.60 1.25 -29.30
C HIS A 26 -9.09 1.39 -29.46
N ALA A 27 -8.46 2.23 -28.63
CA ALA A 27 -7.01 2.29 -28.51
C ALA A 27 -6.54 1.25 -27.48
N MET A 28 -5.61 0.38 -27.90
CA MET A 28 -4.91 -0.57 -27.03
C MET A 28 -3.41 -0.32 -27.14
N ALA A 29 -2.74 -0.06 -26.03
CA ALA A 29 -1.28 0.04 -25.98
C ALA A 29 -0.75 -1.05 -25.04
N SER A 30 0.21 -1.85 -25.49
CA SER A 30 0.83 -2.89 -24.67
C SER A 30 2.32 -2.60 -24.45
N TYR A 31 2.79 -2.65 -23.22
CA TYR A 31 4.19 -2.55 -22.84
C TYR A 31 4.67 -3.91 -22.34
N GLN A 32 5.82 -4.36 -22.82
CA GLN A 32 6.46 -5.58 -22.32
C GLN A 32 7.65 -5.21 -21.45
N LEU A 33 7.64 -5.68 -20.21
CA LEU A 33 8.74 -5.55 -19.25
C LEU A 33 9.32 -6.93 -19.00
N ARG A 34 10.65 -7.04 -18.92
CA ARG A 34 11.30 -8.30 -18.55
C ARG A 34 12.14 -8.06 -17.31
N THR A 35 11.90 -8.86 -16.28
CA THR A 35 12.67 -8.79 -15.03
C THR A 35 13.26 -10.16 -14.71
N THR A 36 14.30 -10.16 -13.88
CA THR A 36 14.94 -11.37 -13.38
C THR A 36 14.99 -11.32 -11.86
N CYS A 37 14.56 -12.39 -11.20
CA CYS A 37 14.72 -12.59 -9.76
C CYS A 37 15.41 -13.95 -9.56
N GLY A 38 16.62 -13.96 -8.99
CA GLY A 38 17.44 -15.17 -8.95
C GLY A 38 17.72 -15.75 -10.35
N ASN A 39 17.47 -17.05 -10.55
CA ASN A 39 17.61 -17.74 -11.84
C ASN A 39 16.35 -17.69 -12.72
N GLU A 40 15.28 -17.05 -12.25
CA GLU A 40 13.99 -17.03 -12.94
C GLU A 40 13.82 -15.78 -13.81
N ARG A 41 13.16 -15.96 -14.96
CA ARG A 41 12.86 -14.89 -15.92
C ARG A 41 11.36 -14.61 -15.92
N TYR A 42 11.02 -13.34 -15.76
CA TYR A 42 9.64 -12.87 -15.73
C TYR A 42 9.39 -11.94 -16.91
N THR A 43 8.24 -12.09 -17.57
CA THR A 43 7.78 -11.17 -18.61
C THR A 43 6.44 -10.57 -18.20
N TRP A 44 6.43 -9.27 -18.00
CA TRP A 44 5.25 -8.47 -17.68
C TRP A 44 4.68 -7.90 -18.98
N ILE A 45 3.37 -7.97 -19.14
CA ILE A 45 2.65 -7.33 -20.24
C ILE A 45 1.64 -6.36 -19.62
N LEU A 46 1.91 -5.07 -19.74
CA LEU A 46 0.99 -4.01 -19.35
C LEU A 46 0.16 -3.60 -20.56
N ALA A 47 -1.13 -3.93 -20.59
CA ALA A 47 -2.06 -3.49 -21.61
C ALA A 47 -2.96 -2.37 -21.08
N VAL A 48 -2.93 -1.21 -21.73
CA VAL A 48 -3.86 -0.11 -21.49
C VAL A 48 -4.96 -0.21 -22.53
N THR A 49 -6.20 -0.34 -22.08
CA THR A 49 -7.37 -0.39 -22.98
C THR A 49 -8.29 0.77 -22.71
N TYR A 50 -8.72 1.45 -23.78
CA TYR A 50 -9.73 2.50 -23.74
C TYR A 50 -11.09 1.92 -24.16
N VAL A 51 -12.08 1.96 -23.26
CA VAL A 51 -13.46 1.55 -23.56
C VAL A 51 -14.41 2.67 -23.12
N GLY A 52 -14.91 3.46 -24.08
CA GLY A 52 -15.74 4.63 -23.80
C GLY A 52 -14.97 5.72 -23.02
N LEU A 53 -15.63 6.49 -22.14
CA LEU A 53 -15.03 7.60 -21.38
C LEU A 53 -14.15 7.17 -20.18
N LYS A 54 -13.83 5.88 -20.03
CA LYS A 54 -13.08 5.35 -18.88
C LYS A 54 -11.80 4.65 -19.30
N TRP A 55 -10.69 5.03 -18.65
CA TRP A 55 -9.41 4.36 -18.74
C TRP A 55 -9.40 3.11 -17.88
N SER A 56 -9.01 1.97 -18.44
CA SER A 56 -8.79 0.73 -17.71
C SER A 56 -7.36 0.25 -17.91
N LEU A 57 -6.65 -0.05 -16.83
CA LEU A 57 -5.30 -0.62 -16.86
C LEU A 57 -5.38 -2.14 -16.62
N LEU A 58 -4.86 -2.92 -17.56
CA LEU A 58 -4.74 -4.36 -17.43
C LEU A 58 -3.26 -4.72 -17.31
N CYS A 59 -2.82 -5.27 -16.18
CA CYS A 59 -1.44 -5.72 -16.02
C CYS A 59 -1.44 -7.25 -15.94
N MET A 60 -0.90 -7.92 -16.96
CA MET A 60 -0.75 -9.36 -16.97
C MET A 60 0.71 -9.73 -16.69
N CYS A 61 0.93 -10.59 -15.69
CA CYS A 61 2.23 -11.20 -15.47
C CYS A 61 2.27 -12.59 -16.12
N TYR A 62 3.37 -12.91 -16.81
CA TYR A 62 3.66 -14.27 -17.22
C TYR A 62 5.09 -14.61 -16.78
N GLY A 63 5.21 -15.55 -15.84
CA GLY A 63 6.50 -16.13 -15.46
C GLY A 63 6.80 -17.36 -16.33
N THR A 64 8.01 -17.45 -16.89
CA THR A 64 8.51 -18.71 -17.45
C THR A 64 9.70 -19.18 -16.63
N ALA A 65 9.46 -20.12 -15.71
CA ALA A 65 10.52 -20.84 -15.02
C ALA A 65 11.18 -21.78 -16.03
N HIS A 66 12.36 -21.40 -16.55
CA HIS A 66 13.20 -22.31 -17.32
C HIS A 66 13.93 -23.24 -16.35
N SER A 67 13.31 -24.36 -15.98
CA SER A 67 14.05 -25.54 -15.54
C SER A 67 14.31 -26.44 -16.77
N GLN A 68 15.43 -27.16 -16.80
CA GLN A 68 15.86 -27.93 -17.98
C GLN A 68 15.01 -29.17 -18.28
N GLU A 69 13.89 -29.40 -17.59
CA GLU A 69 12.97 -30.49 -17.91
C GLU A 69 11.59 -29.91 -18.21
N GLY A 70 11.14 -30.15 -19.44
CA GLY A 70 10.03 -29.45 -20.07
C GLY A 70 8.72 -29.50 -19.29
N PHE A 71 8.14 -28.32 -19.04
CA PHE A 71 6.71 -28.12 -18.86
C PHE A 71 6.28 -26.84 -19.59
N GLY A 72 5.05 -26.87 -20.13
CA GLY A 72 4.42 -25.78 -20.90
C GLY A 72 4.15 -24.51 -20.07
N PRO A 73 3.56 -23.46 -20.69
CA PRO A 73 3.35 -22.18 -20.04
C PRO A 73 2.47 -22.35 -18.79
N VAL A 74 3.06 -22.14 -17.61
CA VAL A 74 2.32 -22.02 -16.36
C VAL A 74 1.68 -20.63 -16.36
N LEU A 75 0.40 -20.58 -16.72
CA LEU A 75 -0.45 -19.40 -16.54
C LEU A 75 -0.63 -19.19 -15.03
N GLN A 76 0.12 -18.25 -14.44
CA GLN A 76 -0.11 -17.81 -13.07
C GLN A 76 -0.35 -16.31 -13.03
N LEU A 77 -1.59 -15.98 -12.63
CA LEU A 77 -2.18 -14.68 -12.30
C LEU A 77 -2.21 -13.59 -13.38
N ALA A 78 -3.44 -13.31 -13.87
CA ALA A 78 -3.81 -12.01 -14.41
C ALA A 78 -4.40 -11.15 -13.27
N ALA A 79 -3.85 -9.96 -13.03
CA ALA A 79 -4.43 -8.98 -12.12
C ALA A 79 -5.08 -7.86 -12.94
N VAL A 80 -6.39 -7.63 -12.75
CA VAL A 80 -7.07 -6.46 -13.30
C VAL A 80 -6.98 -5.35 -12.25
N VAL A 81 -6.15 -4.33 -12.49
CA VAL A 81 -6.07 -3.15 -11.62
C VAL A 81 -7.05 -2.11 -12.16
N SER A 82 -8.28 -2.14 -11.65
CA SER A 82 -9.21 -1.03 -11.85
C SER A 82 -8.76 0.16 -11.00
N LEU A 83 -8.78 1.37 -11.58
CA LEU A 83 -8.49 2.62 -10.88
C LEU A 83 -9.57 3.02 -9.85
N ASP A 84 -10.66 2.26 -9.75
CA ASP A 84 -11.70 2.44 -8.74
C ASP A 84 -11.61 1.38 -7.63
N ASN A 85 -10.62 1.48 -6.73
CA ASN A 85 -10.50 0.89 -5.37
C ASN A 85 -11.12 -0.50 -5.06
N SER A 86 -11.29 -1.36 -6.07
CA SER A 86 -11.91 -2.68 -5.96
C SER A 86 -11.01 -3.68 -6.69
N ILE A 87 -10.11 -4.31 -5.94
CA ILE A 87 -9.35 -5.46 -6.43
C ILE A 87 -10.35 -6.61 -6.60
N MET A 88 -10.64 -6.98 -7.85
CA MET A 88 -11.37 -8.22 -8.18
C MET A 88 -10.38 -9.38 -8.06
N CYS A 89 -10.58 -10.25 -7.06
CA CYS A 89 -9.87 -11.51 -6.94
C CYS A 89 -10.72 -12.60 -7.63
N MET A 90 -10.20 -13.22 -8.69
CA MET A 90 -10.86 -14.36 -9.32
C MET A 90 -10.30 -15.65 -8.72
N ILE A 91 -11.17 -16.40 -8.03
CA ILE A 91 -10.90 -17.77 -7.63
C ILE A 91 -10.96 -18.63 -8.91
N GLY A 92 -9.93 -19.43 -9.14
CA GLY A 92 -9.93 -20.37 -10.26
C GLY A 92 -11.00 -21.44 -10.04
N SER A 93 -11.91 -21.58 -10.99
CA SER A 93 -12.52 -22.86 -11.34
C SER A 93 -13.13 -22.79 -12.72
N SER A 94 -12.83 -23.81 -13.50
CA SER A 94 -13.40 -24.08 -14.80
C SER A 94 -14.91 -24.34 -14.69
N HIS A 95 -15.63 -23.83 -15.70
CA HIS A 95 -17.07 -23.97 -15.95
C HIS A 95 -17.94 -22.87 -15.32
N GLY A 96 -18.72 -22.25 -16.22
CA GLY A 96 -19.30 -20.94 -16.01
C GLY A 96 -20.29 -20.85 -14.87
N ALA A 97 -20.27 -19.72 -14.19
CA ALA A 97 -21.35 -19.26 -13.33
C ALA A 97 -21.37 -17.73 -13.30
N ALA A 98 -22.58 -17.22 -13.10
CA ALA A 98 -23.00 -15.84 -13.22
C ALA A 98 -22.15 -14.80 -12.47
N LEU A 99 -22.23 -13.55 -12.96
CA LEU A 99 -21.79 -12.34 -12.24
C LEU A 99 -22.50 -12.25 -10.88
N SER A 100 -21.90 -12.86 -9.86
CA SER A 100 -22.27 -12.62 -8.47
C SER A 100 -21.67 -11.28 -8.03
N ARG A 101 -22.53 -10.38 -7.56
CA ARG A 101 -22.10 -9.14 -6.90
C ARG A 101 -21.38 -9.51 -5.61
N GLY A 102 -20.06 -9.29 -5.59
CA GLY A 102 -19.30 -8.96 -4.39
C GLY A 102 -19.13 -10.07 -3.36
N CYS A 103 -18.37 -11.11 -3.68
CA CYS A 103 -17.59 -11.78 -2.63
C CYS A 103 -16.38 -10.90 -2.32
N THR A 104 -16.53 -9.96 -1.37
CA THR A 104 -15.38 -9.22 -0.86
C THR A 104 -14.58 -10.16 0.03
N VAL A 105 -13.50 -10.74 -0.49
CA VAL A 105 -12.48 -11.34 0.37
C VAL A 105 -12.07 -10.25 1.37
N PRO A 106 -12.15 -10.50 2.69
CA PRO A 106 -11.67 -9.56 3.68
C PRO A 106 -10.23 -9.19 3.33
N GLN A 107 -9.98 -7.90 3.11
CA GLN A 107 -8.59 -7.42 3.03
C GLN A 107 -8.09 -7.51 4.47
N ILE A 108 -7.40 -8.60 4.78
CA ILE A 108 -6.60 -8.80 5.98
C ILE A 108 -5.23 -8.14 5.78
N TRP A 109 -4.54 -7.86 6.87
CA TRP A 109 -3.18 -7.35 6.80
C TRP A 109 -2.27 -8.34 6.06
N THR A 110 -1.32 -7.83 5.28
CA THR A 110 -0.39 -8.66 4.50
C THR A 110 1.05 -8.29 4.78
N LYS A 111 1.92 -9.30 4.86
CA LYS A 111 3.36 -9.11 5.08
C LYS A 111 3.98 -8.33 3.91
N PRO A 112 4.90 -7.38 4.16
CA PRO A 112 5.63 -6.72 3.08
C PRO A 112 6.67 -7.67 2.45
N CYS A 113 7.22 -7.25 1.30
CA CYS A 113 8.33 -7.96 0.65
C CYS A 113 9.54 -8.07 1.59
N THR A 114 10.36 -9.11 1.39
CA THR A 114 11.59 -9.33 2.17
C THR A 114 12.48 -8.10 2.20
N GLY A 115 12.90 -7.70 3.40
CA GLY A 115 13.76 -6.54 3.62
C GLY A 115 13.04 -5.18 3.64
N SER A 116 11.70 -5.18 3.57
CA SER A 116 10.88 -3.99 3.79
C SER A 116 10.22 -4.00 5.17
N LEU A 117 9.95 -2.82 5.69
CA LEU A 117 9.11 -2.62 6.87
C LEU A 117 7.74 -2.09 6.46
N LYS A 118 6.72 -2.43 7.25
CA LYS A 118 5.37 -1.90 7.10
C LYS A 118 4.96 -1.17 8.36
N ILE A 119 4.54 0.09 8.22
CA ILE A 119 4.13 0.97 9.31
C ILE A 119 2.65 1.25 9.16
N ASN A 120 1.85 0.60 9.99
CA ASN A 120 0.41 0.84 10.12
C ASN A 120 0.18 2.03 11.06
N VAL A 121 -0.60 3.02 10.64
CA VAL A 121 -0.96 4.19 11.44
C VAL A 121 -2.48 4.34 11.52
N ASP A 122 -2.98 4.83 12.65
CA ASP A 122 -4.42 5.07 12.87
C ASP A 122 -4.64 6.20 13.87
N GLY A 123 -5.72 6.96 13.66
CA GLY A 123 -6.19 7.99 14.58
C GLY A 123 -7.52 7.62 15.23
N SER A 124 -7.59 7.74 16.55
CA SER A 124 -8.84 7.57 17.31
C SER A 124 -9.33 8.88 17.87
N TRP A 125 -10.57 9.22 17.54
CA TRP A 125 -11.27 10.38 18.08
C TRP A 125 -12.77 10.10 18.18
N THR A 126 -13.41 10.66 19.20
CA THR A 126 -14.86 10.54 19.41
C THR A 126 -15.50 11.91 19.37
N VAL A 127 -16.65 12.03 18.69
CA VAL A 127 -17.39 13.30 18.60
C VAL A 127 -17.72 13.84 19.98
N GLY A 128 -17.41 15.12 20.20
CA GLY A 128 -17.64 15.80 21.48
C GLY A 128 -16.48 15.65 22.47
N ASN A 129 -15.46 14.86 22.17
CA ASN A 129 -14.22 14.83 22.93
C ASN A 129 -13.20 15.81 22.34
N THR A 130 -12.38 16.42 23.19
CA THR A 130 -11.18 17.19 22.79
C THR A 130 -9.92 16.34 22.79
N ASP A 131 -10.01 15.11 23.28
CA ASP A 131 -8.89 14.19 23.37
C ASP A 131 -8.97 13.14 22.25
N GLY A 132 -7.80 12.76 21.75
CA GLY A 132 -7.63 11.73 20.75
C GLY A 132 -6.45 10.82 21.07
N GLY A 133 -6.29 9.79 20.26
CA GLY A 133 -5.19 8.87 20.35
C GLY A 133 -4.61 8.54 18.98
N VAL A 134 -3.30 8.43 18.91
CA VAL A 134 -2.55 7.97 17.74
C VAL A 134 -1.99 6.59 18.04
N GLY A 135 -2.13 5.66 17.10
CA GLY A 135 -1.58 4.32 17.17
C GLY A 135 -0.71 4.03 15.97
N ILE A 136 0.50 3.53 16.22
CA ILE A 136 1.47 3.16 15.19
C ILE A 136 2.02 1.76 15.49
N VAL A 137 2.05 0.89 14.48
CA VAL A 137 2.62 -0.46 14.59
C VAL A 137 3.55 -0.71 13.40
N VAL A 138 4.80 -1.05 13.70
CA VAL A 138 5.85 -1.37 12.73
C VAL A 138 6.10 -2.87 12.72
N ARG A 139 6.05 -3.48 11.54
CA ARG A 139 6.27 -4.91 11.33
C ARG A 139 7.26 -5.17 10.20
N ASP A 140 8.04 -6.25 10.34
CA ASP A 140 8.97 -6.71 9.32
C ASP A 140 8.30 -7.62 8.27
N SER A 141 9.08 -8.10 7.29
CA SER A 141 8.63 -9.02 6.25
C SER A 141 8.21 -10.41 6.75
N ASN A 142 8.56 -10.78 7.98
CA ASN A 142 8.09 -12.01 8.62
C ASN A 142 6.77 -11.79 9.38
N GLY A 143 6.29 -10.55 9.48
CA GLY A 143 5.17 -10.16 10.34
C GLY A 143 5.57 -9.96 11.80
N LYS A 144 6.86 -10.01 12.13
CA LYS A 144 7.35 -9.78 13.48
C LYS A 144 7.16 -8.30 13.84
N PHE A 145 6.69 -8.05 15.05
CA PHE A 145 6.68 -6.70 15.63
C PHE A 145 8.10 -6.16 15.75
N VAL A 146 8.30 -4.92 15.29
CA VAL A 146 9.59 -4.22 15.35
C VAL A 146 9.51 -3.06 16.32
N ALA A 147 8.46 -2.25 16.21
CA ALA A 147 8.22 -1.12 17.09
C ALA A 147 6.74 -0.75 17.12
N GLY A 148 6.32 0.02 18.11
CA GLY A 148 4.99 0.60 18.16
C GLY A 148 4.95 1.85 19.02
N ARG A 149 3.98 2.72 18.77
CA ARG A 149 3.78 3.96 19.53
C ARG A 149 2.30 4.22 19.74
N ALA A 150 1.96 4.51 20.99
CA ALA A 150 0.67 5.05 21.41
C ALA A 150 0.92 6.49 21.87
N LEU A 151 0.22 7.45 21.29
CA LEU A 151 0.36 8.86 21.67
C LEU A 151 -1.02 9.47 21.96
N HIS A 152 -1.21 9.92 23.19
CA HIS A 152 -2.35 10.77 23.52
C HIS A 152 -2.20 12.15 22.89
N VAL A 153 -3.29 12.71 22.36
CA VAL A 153 -3.29 14.05 21.76
C VAL A 153 -4.47 14.87 22.29
N ASP A 154 -4.17 16.06 22.82
CA ASP A 154 -5.18 17.01 23.30
C ASP A 154 -5.58 18.00 22.20
N ASN A 155 -6.71 18.69 22.41
CA ASN A 155 -7.20 19.78 21.54
C ASN A 155 -7.41 19.36 20.09
N VAL A 156 -7.99 18.17 19.89
CA VAL A 156 -8.37 17.65 18.58
C VAL A 156 -9.88 17.69 18.39
N PHE A 157 -10.32 18.06 17.19
CA PHE A 157 -11.73 18.39 16.92
C PHE A 157 -12.33 17.58 15.77
N SER A 158 -11.57 16.64 15.20
CA SER A 158 -12.08 15.74 14.16
C SER A 158 -11.24 14.48 14.03
N ALA A 159 -11.85 13.40 13.55
CA ALA A 159 -11.13 12.19 13.17
C ALA A 159 -10.04 12.49 12.12
N LEU A 160 -10.34 13.31 11.11
CA LEU A 160 -9.38 13.67 10.07
C LEU A 160 -8.11 14.33 10.63
N GLN A 161 -8.24 15.17 11.66
CA GLN A 161 -7.10 15.78 12.35
C GLN A 161 -6.21 14.72 13.01
N VAL A 162 -6.80 13.78 13.76
CA VAL A 162 -6.04 12.74 14.46
C VAL A 162 -5.42 11.75 13.47
N GLU A 163 -6.10 11.43 12.37
CA GLU A 163 -5.52 10.63 11.28
C GLU A 163 -4.31 11.32 10.63
N ALA A 164 -4.38 12.64 10.40
CA ALA A 164 -3.24 13.40 9.89
C ALA A 164 -2.06 13.37 10.88
N MET A 165 -2.35 13.53 12.18
CA MET A 165 -1.35 13.45 13.23
C MET A 165 -0.74 12.04 13.32
N ALA A 166 -1.55 10.99 13.16
CA ALA A 166 -1.06 9.61 13.15
C ALA A 166 -0.10 9.35 11.99
N ALA A 167 -0.39 9.87 10.80
CA ALA A 167 0.52 9.78 9.66
C ALA A 167 1.85 10.51 9.92
N ARG A 168 1.79 11.73 10.48
CA ARG A 168 2.99 12.50 10.84
C ARG A 168 3.84 11.78 11.88
N GLU A 169 3.21 11.26 12.93
CA GLU A 169 3.93 10.56 14.00
C GLU A 169 4.48 9.21 13.56
N GLY A 170 3.81 8.52 12.63
CA GLY A 170 4.38 7.34 11.97
C GLY A 170 5.68 7.67 11.24
N ALA A 171 5.71 8.79 10.51
CA ALA A 171 6.91 9.26 9.82
C ALA A 171 8.02 9.68 10.82
N ILE A 172 7.67 10.33 11.93
CA ILE A 172 8.62 10.67 12.99
C ILE A 172 9.24 9.41 13.59
N LEU A 173 8.43 8.41 13.97
CA LEU A 173 8.93 7.15 14.51
C LEU A 173 9.88 6.45 13.51
N ALA A 174 9.59 6.53 12.21
CA ALA A 174 10.46 5.98 11.18
C ALA A 174 11.81 6.70 11.10
N VAL A 175 11.83 8.03 11.18
CA VAL A 175 13.07 8.81 11.21
C VAL A 175 13.87 8.52 12.48
N GLU A 176 13.23 8.52 13.64
CA GLU A 176 13.88 8.26 14.94
C GLU A 176 14.44 6.83 15.04
N GLY A 177 13.77 5.86 14.42
CA GLY A 177 14.19 4.46 14.37
C GLY A 177 15.19 4.13 13.26
N ASP A 178 15.60 5.11 12.45
CA ASP A 178 16.40 4.90 11.22
C ASP A 178 15.82 3.79 10.31
N PHE A 179 14.49 3.76 10.21
CA PHE A 179 13.78 2.77 9.42
C PHE A 179 13.87 3.11 7.94
N ASN A 180 14.26 2.11 7.15
CA ASN A 180 14.50 2.22 5.72
C ASN A 180 13.70 1.15 4.96
N ASN A 181 13.45 1.41 3.67
CA ASN A 181 12.61 0.57 2.81
C ASN A 181 11.20 0.34 3.41
N VAL A 182 10.52 1.44 3.72
CA VAL A 182 9.26 1.47 4.48
C VAL A 182 8.03 1.64 3.58
N ILE A 183 6.96 0.93 3.92
CA ILE A 183 5.61 1.13 3.37
C ILE A 183 4.71 1.61 4.51
N PHE A 184 4.16 2.81 4.39
CA PHE A 184 3.18 3.33 5.34
C PHE A 184 1.77 2.91 4.92
N GLU A 185 0.94 2.52 5.87
CA GLU A 185 -0.44 2.11 5.66
C GLU A 185 -1.38 2.86 6.60
N SER A 186 -2.45 3.44 6.04
CA SER A 186 -3.52 4.10 6.78
C SER A 186 -4.86 3.70 6.17
N ASP A 187 -5.91 3.64 6.99
CA ASP A 187 -7.28 3.44 6.51
C ASP A 187 -8.00 4.74 6.14
N SER A 188 -7.34 5.89 6.33
CA SER A 188 -7.84 7.20 5.94
C SER A 188 -7.45 7.55 4.51
N LEU A 189 -8.33 7.23 3.56
CA LEU A 189 -8.12 7.56 2.14
C LEU A 189 -7.84 9.04 1.92
N GLN A 190 -8.49 9.92 2.69
CA GLN A 190 -8.31 11.37 2.59
C GLN A 190 -6.86 11.77 2.91
N ILE A 191 -6.30 11.24 4.00
CA ILE A 191 -4.91 11.53 4.40
C ILE A 191 -3.91 10.93 3.40
N VAL A 192 -4.14 9.69 2.96
CA VAL A 192 -3.28 9.06 1.95
C VAL A 192 -3.29 9.86 0.64
N SER A 193 -4.47 10.30 0.17
CA SER A 193 -4.58 11.12 -1.04
C SER A 193 -3.91 12.48 -0.87
N ALA A 194 -4.05 13.13 0.29
CA ALA A 194 -3.44 14.42 0.58
C ALA A 194 -1.90 14.35 0.60
N ILE A 195 -1.34 13.33 1.26
CA ILE A 195 0.11 13.10 1.34
C ILE A 195 0.70 12.77 -0.02
N ARG A 196 0.00 11.96 -0.83
CA ARG A 196 0.47 11.59 -2.18
C ARG A 196 0.29 12.68 -3.21
N SER A 197 -0.52 13.70 -2.92
CA SER A 197 -0.72 14.82 -3.85
C SER A 197 0.57 15.64 -3.97
N PRO A 198 1.04 15.95 -5.19
CA PRO A 198 2.17 16.84 -5.39
C PRO A 198 1.81 18.31 -5.10
N SER A 199 0.52 18.64 -5.00
CA SER A 199 0.09 19.99 -4.64
C SER A 199 0.16 20.20 -3.13
N VAL A 200 0.41 21.45 -2.72
CA VAL A 200 0.29 21.87 -1.32
C VAL A 200 -1.15 21.70 -0.85
N ASP A 201 -1.33 21.04 0.28
CA ASP A 201 -2.63 20.94 0.94
C ASP A 201 -2.95 22.25 1.68
N ARG A 202 -4.08 22.88 1.33
CA ARG A 202 -4.56 24.14 1.92
C ARG A 202 -5.75 23.94 2.87
N SER A 203 -6.10 22.71 3.19
CA SER A 203 -7.13 22.37 4.17
C SER A 203 -6.64 22.68 5.58
N PHE A 204 -7.54 22.53 6.57
CA PHE A 204 -7.19 22.76 7.97
C PHE A 204 -6.15 21.77 8.52
N VAL A 205 -6.01 20.57 7.92
CA VAL A 205 -4.94 19.60 8.25
C VAL A 205 -3.69 19.77 7.40
N GLY A 206 -3.72 20.68 6.42
CA GLY A 206 -2.65 20.93 5.47
C GLY A 206 -1.26 21.06 6.10
N PRO A 207 -1.07 21.87 7.16
CA PRO A 207 0.22 21.96 7.84
C PRO A 207 0.78 20.62 8.32
N VAL A 208 -0.06 19.75 8.89
CA VAL A 208 0.33 18.42 9.37
C VAL A 208 0.67 17.49 8.20
N VAL A 209 -0.08 17.60 7.09
CA VAL A 209 0.18 16.85 5.86
C VAL A 209 1.51 17.26 5.23
N GLU A 210 1.80 18.56 5.15
CA GLU A 210 3.05 19.05 4.56
C GLU A 210 4.27 18.72 5.44
N ASP A 211 4.13 18.75 6.77
CA ASP A 211 5.13 18.21 7.70
C ASP A 211 5.41 16.72 7.43
N THR A 212 4.35 15.93 7.22
CA THR A 212 4.47 14.51 6.92
C THR A 212 5.22 14.29 5.60
N LYS A 213 4.87 15.04 4.54
CA LYS A 213 5.58 15.00 3.25
C LYS A 213 7.07 15.32 3.41
N ALA A 214 7.40 16.34 4.21
CA ALA A 214 8.78 16.72 4.47
C ALA A 214 9.57 15.62 5.17
N LEU A 215 9.00 14.97 6.20
CA LEU A 215 9.62 13.83 6.88
C LEU A 215 9.86 12.65 5.93
N LEU A 216 8.88 12.34 5.07
CA LEU A 216 9.00 11.25 4.09
C LEU A 216 10.16 11.41 3.11
N THR A 217 10.67 12.63 2.88
CA THR A 217 11.86 12.83 2.03
C THR A 217 13.14 12.24 2.63
N GLN A 218 13.14 11.95 3.93
CA GLN A 218 14.28 11.37 4.66
C GLN A 218 14.21 9.84 4.73
N ILE A 219 13.10 9.24 4.33
CA ILE A 219 12.82 7.81 4.49
C ILE A 219 12.82 7.15 3.11
N THR A 220 13.54 6.04 2.98
CA THR A 220 13.51 5.24 1.74
C THR A 220 12.27 4.32 1.73
N GLY A 221 11.58 4.18 0.60
CA GLY A 221 10.43 3.28 0.46
C GLY A 221 9.34 3.76 -0.49
N ASP A 222 8.15 3.14 -0.40
CA ASP A 222 7.01 3.37 -1.31
C ASP A 222 6.01 4.43 -0.79
N GLY A 223 6.28 5.03 0.37
CA GLY A 223 5.42 6.05 0.98
C GLY A 223 4.09 5.47 1.50
N PHE A 224 3.02 6.27 1.42
CA PHE A 224 1.71 5.91 1.97
C PHE A 224 0.82 5.15 0.99
N THR A 225 0.17 4.10 1.50
CA THR A 225 -0.83 3.28 0.82
C THR A 225 -2.10 3.21 1.67
N HIS A 226 -3.26 3.30 1.02
CA HIS A 226 -4.54 3.16 1.69
C HIS A 226 -4.91 1.68 1.82
N ILE A 227 -5.32 1.29 3.03
CA ILE A 227 -5.82 -0.05 3.34
C ILE A 227 -7.24 0.02 3.89
N ARG A 228 -7.95 -1.11 3.94
CA ARG A 228 -9.24 -1.14 4.64
C ARG A 228 -8.98 -1.20 6.14
N ARG A 229 -9.88 -0.62 6.93
CA ARG A 229 -9.84 -0.65 8.40
C ARG A 229 -9.67 -2.04 9.00
N VAL A 230 -10.25 -3.07 8.37
CA VAL A 230 -10.11 -4.48 8.80
C VAL A 230 -8.65 -4.97 8.72
N ALA A 231 -7.83 -4.40 7.84
CA ALA A 231 -6.40 -4.68 7.73
C ALA A 231 -5.53 -3.77 8.62
N ASN A 232 -6.12 -2.83 9.36
CA ASN A 232 -5.42 -1.86 10.20
C ASN A 232 -5.69 -2.08 11.70
N GLY A 233 -6.10 -3.30 12.08
CA GLY A 233 -6.66 -3.57 13.39
C GLY A 233 -5.67 -3.30 14.54
N ALA A 234 -4.40 -3.69 14.37
CA ALA A 234 -3.36 -3.47 15.36
C ALA A 234 -3.14 -1.97 15.67
N ALA A 235 -2.99 -1.13 14.63
CA ALA A 235 -2.82 0.32 14.81
C ALA A 235 -4.08 0.95 15.41
N HIS A 236 -5.27 0.54 14.93
CA HIS A 236 -6.54 1.02 15.47
C HIS A 236 -6.71 0.73 16.96
N ARG A 237 -6.34 -0.47 17.39
CA ARG A 237 -6.39 -0.86 18.80
C ARG A 237 -5.45 -0.01 19.66
N LEU A 238 -4.24 0.25 19.14
CA LEU A 238 -3.26 1.08 19.83
C LEU A 238 -3.71 2.55 19.91
N ALA A 239 -4.35 3.07 18.86
CA ALA A 239 -4.91 4.42 18.85
C ALA A 239 -6.03 4.59 19.89
N ARG A 240 -6.94 3.60 20.01
CA ARG A 240 -7.97 3.63 21.05
C ARG A 240 -7.39 3.56 22.46
N TYR A 241 -6.36 2.74 22.66
CA TYR A 241 -5.64 2.69 23.93
C TYR A 241 -5.02 4.07 24.26
N ALA A 242 -4.38 4.71 23.28
CA ALA A 242 -3.73 6.01 23.42
C ALA A 242 -4.69 7.13 23.88
N SER A 243 -5.97 7.09 23.48
CA SER A 243 -6.97 8.07 23.91
C SER A 243 -7.24 8.08 25.42
N HIS A 244 -6.79 7.06 26.17
CA HIS A 244 -7.09 6.92 27.60
C HIS A 244 -5.88 7.02 28.52
N ILE A 245 -4.65 7.00 27.99
CA ILE A 245 -3.43 6.95 28.81
C ILE A 245 -2.88 8.32 29.20
N GLY A 246 -3.34 9.41 28.55
CA GLY A 246 -2.91 10.78 28.84
C GLY A 246 -1.41 11.04 28.60
N THR A 247 -0.70 10.13 27.93
CA THR A 247 0.75 10.19 27.73
C THR A 247 1.18 9.48 26.44
N MET A 248 2.48 9.48 26.16
CA MET A 248 3.09 8.71 25.08
C MET A 248 3.72 7.43 25.63
N ALA A 249 3.53 6.31 24.92
CA ALA A 249 4.23 5.06 25.15
C ALA A 249 4.81 4.53 23.83
N THR A 250 6.06 4.07 23.87
CA THR A 250 6.75 3.51 22.71
C THR A 250 7.35 2.15 23.11
N TRP A 251 7.23 1.17 22.23
CA TRP A 251 7.75 -0.19 22.39
C TRP A 251 8.68 -0.54 21.24
N PHE A 252 9.69 -1.37 21.52
CA PHE A 252 10.66 -1.87 20.54
C PHE A 252 10.84 -3.38 20.76
N GLU A 253 10.95 -4.12 19.67
CA GLU A 253 11.15 -5.58 19.58
C GLU A 253 10.02 -6.45 20.14
N GLU A 254 9.47 -6.09 21.30
CA GLU A 254 8.39 -6.79 21.98
C GLU A 254 7.11 -5.95 21.97
N PRO A 255 5.96 -6.53 21.53
CA PRO A 255 4.69 -5.83 21.54
C PRO A 255 4.13 -5.72 22.97
N PRO A 256 3.35 -4.68 23.29
CA PRO A 256 2.54 -4.69 24.51
C PRO A 256 1.49 -5.80 24.47
N ASP A 257 1.12 -6.33 25.64
CA ASP A 257 0.14 -7.42 25.80
C ASP A 257 -1.17 -7.18 25.01
N LEU A 258 -1.60 -5.91 24.92
CA LEU A 258 -2.80 -5.50 24.20
C LEU A 258 -2.78 -5.77 22.68
N LEU A 259 -1.61 -6.04 22.10
CA LEU A 259 -1.43 -6.31 20.68
C LEU A 259 -1.13 -7.78 20.35
N VAL A 260 -0.83 -8.63 21.34
CA VAL A 260 -0.30 -9.99 21.09
C VAL A 260 -1.28 -10.85 20.29
N ASP A 261 -2.56 -10.85 20.65
CA ASP A 261 -3.63 -11.58 19.97
C ASP A 261 -3.85 -11.09 18.53
N ILE A 262 -3.96 -9.77 18.32
CA ILE A 262 -4.24 -9.23 16.98
C ILE A 262 -3.07 -9.38 16.03
N LEU A 263 -1.83 -9.30 16.53
CA LEU A 263 -0.64 -9.58 15.74
C LEU A 263 -0.59 -11.05 15.33
N TYR A 264 -0.99 -11.96 16.21
CA TYR A 264 -1.07 -13.38 15.91
C TYR A 264 -2.15 -13.69 14.87
N GLU A 265 -3.35 -13.10 15.01
CA GLU A 265 -4.45 -13.27 14.07
C GLU A 265 -4.08 -12.72 12.67
N GLU A 266 -3.59 -11.48 12.59
CA GLU A 266 -3.25 -10.83 11.32
C GLU A 266 -2.08 -11.51 10.58
N CYS A 267 -1.19 -12.23 11.28
CA CYS A 267 -0.03 -12.88 10.65
C CYS A 267 -0.27 -14.33 10.22
N ASN A 268 -1.36 -14.96 10.67
CA ASN A 268 -1.66 -16.39 10.49
C ASN A 268 -2.97 -16.67 9.74
N LEU A 269 -3.65 -15.63 9.22
CA LEU A 269 -4.79 -15.72 8.31
C LEU A 269 -4.34 -15.66 6.84
#